data_AF-A0A1H2H7E2-F1
#
_entry.id   AF-A0A1H2H7E2-F1
#
_cell.length_a   1.000
_cell.length_b   1.000
_cell.length_c   1.000
_cell.angle_alpha   90.00
_cell.angle_beta   90.00
_cell.angle_gamma   90.00
#
_symmetry.space_group_name_H-M   'P 1'
#
loop_
_entity.id
_entity.type
_entity.pdbx_description
1 polymer ?
#
loop_
_entity_poly.entity_id
_entity_poly.type
_entity_poly.pdbx_seq_one_letter_code
_entity_poly.pdbx_strand_id
1 'polypeptide(L)' 'MKKIGNSGYWELNLPVVSGEHRYAYILNNDSQIADPTLPARKKDDFGSENCIFEPLL' A
#
# COMPACT_ATOMS: atom_id res chain seq x y z
N MET A 1 0.59 10.94 0.12
CA MET A 1 -0.88 10.81 -0.03
C MET A 1 -1.53 12.14 0.35
N LYS A 2 -2.71 12.46 -0.20
CA LYS A 2 -3.51 13.62 0.19
C LYS A 2 -4.72 13.16 1.02
N LYS A 3 -5.06 13.89 2.07
CA LYS A 3 -6.27 13.61 2.86
C LYS A 3 -7.52 14.01 2.06
N ILE A 4 -8.55 13.16 2.04
CA ILE A 4 -9.83 13.46 1.39
C ILE A 4 -10.77 14.15 2.39
N GLY A 5 -10.76 15.48 2.39
CA GLY A 5 -11.62 16.30 3.27
C GLY A 5 -11.57 15.83 4.73
N ASN A 6 -12.75 15.59 5.31
CA ASN A 6 -12.91 15.09 6.69
C ASN A 6 -13.31 13.61 6.77
N SER A 7 -13.15 12.85 5.69
CA SER A 7 -13.61 11.44 5.61
C SER A 7 -12.79 10.46 6.45
N GLY A 8 -11.57 10.84 6.83
CA GLY A 8 -10.59 9.92 7.43
C GLY A 8 -9.77 9.12 6.41
N TYR A 9 -10.04 9.27 5.11
CA TYR A 9 -9.32 8.59 4.04
C TYR A 9 -8.18 9.43 3.45
N TRP A 10 -7.20 8.72 2.92
CA TRP A 10 -6.04 9.25 2.20
C TRP A 10 -5.98 8.64 0.80
N GLU A 11 -5.60 9.43 -0.19
CA GLU A 11 -5.51 8.99 -1.59
C GLU A 11 -4.17 9.36 -2.24
N LEU A 12 -3.73 8.53 -3.16
CA LEU A 12 -2.65 8.79 -4.10
C LEU A 12 -3.02 8.18 -5.46
N ASN A 13 -2.81 8.94 -6.54
CA ASN A 13 -2.87 8.42 -7.90
C ASN A 13 -1.44 8.37 -8.44
N LEU A 14 -1.02 7.18 -8.89
CA LEU A 14 0.33 6.95 -9.39
C LEU A 14 0.25 6.16 -10.71
N PRO A 15 0.83 6.66 -11.82
CA PRO A 15 1.01 5.84 -13.01
C PRO A 15 2.03 4.72 -12.71
N VAL A 16 1.64 3.47 -12.97
CA VAL A 16 2.49 2.29 -12.80
C VAL A 16 2.46 1.44 -14.07
N VAL A 17 3.55 0.73 -14.33
CA VAL A 17 3.61 -0.24 -15.43
C VAL A 17 2.79 -1.49 -15.09
N SER A 18 2.36 -2.25 -16.09
CA SER A 18 1.74 -3.56 -15.87
C SER A 18 2.68 -4.52 -15.14
N GLY A 19 2.15 -5.34 -14.24
CA GLY A 19 2.88 -6.36 -13.49
C GLY A 19 2.63 -6.33 -11.99
N GLU A 20 3.29 -7.22 -11.25
CA GLU A 20 3.22 -7.29 -9.78
C GLU A 20 3.95 -6.09 -9.15
N HIS A 21 3.25 -5.34 -8.31
CA HIS A 21 3.82 -4.30 -7.46
C HIS A 21 3.68 -4.68 -6.01
N ARG A 22 4.71 -4.36 -5.21
CA ARG A 22 4.69 -4.50 -3.76
C ARG A 22 4.72 -3.14 -3.11
N TYR A 23 3.87 -2.95 -2.11
CA TYR A 23 3.79 -1.68 -1.38
C TYR A 23 3.39 -1.89 0.08
N ALA A 24 3.69 -0.90 0.90
CA ALA A 24 3.23 -0.76 2.27
C ALA A 24 2.99 0.73 2.57
N TYR A 25 2.23 1.02 3.61
CA TYR A 25 2.09 2.38 4.12
C TYR A 25 3.09 2.61 5.25
N ILE A 26 3.63 3.83 5.32
CA ILE A 26 4.37 4.32 6.49
C ILE A 26 3.44 5.26 7.25
N LEU A 27 2.94 4.80 8.39
CA LEU A 27 2.12 5.59 9.31
C LEU A 27 3.03 6.39 10.23
N ASN A 28 2.72 7.69 10.41
CA ASN A 28 3.44 8.60 11.32
C ASN A 28 4.97 8.65 11.13
N ASN A 29 5.48 8.32 9.95
CA ASN A 29 6.90 8.27 9.59
C ASN A 29 7.74 7.19 10.28
N ASP A 30 7.15 6.27 11.05
CA ASP A 30 7.91 5.27 11.83
C ASP A 30 7.34 3.85 11.80
N SER A 31 6.07 3.68 11.40
CA SER A 31 5.40 2.38 11.42
C SER A 31 5.03 1.92 10.03
N GLN A 32 5.68 0.86 9.54
CA GLN A 32 5.30 0.20 8.31
C GLN A 32 4.11 -0.73 8.55
N ILE A 33 3.05 -0.57 7.77
CA ILE A 33 1.87 -1.43 7.80
C ILE A 33 1.49 -1.88 6.39
N ALA A 34 1.05 -3.13 6.26
CA ALA A 34 0.31 -3.58 5.08
C ALA A 34 -1.09 -2.93 5.07
N ASP A 35 -1.65 -2.74 3.89
CA ASP A 35 -3.04 -2.33 3.72
C ASP A 35 -3.98 -3.32 4.44
N PRO A 36 -4.71 -2.88 5.49
CA PRO A 36 -5.54 -3.78 6.26
C PRO A 36 -6.76 -4.26 5.47
N THR A 37 -7.10 -3.61 4.36
CA THR A 37 -8.27 -3.91 3.52
C THR A 37 -8.00 -5.00 2.48
N LEU A 38 -6.73 -5.34 2.23
CA LEU A 38 -6.36 -6.38 1.28
C LEU A 38 -6.20 -7.75 1.97
N PRO A 39 -6.73 -8.83 1.36
CA PRO A 39 -6.55 -10.18 1.88
C PRO A 39 -5.13 -10.72 1.62
N ALA A 40 -4.46 -10.26 0.55
CA ALA A 40 -3.14 -10.73 0.17
C ALA A 40 -2.04 -9.91 0.85
N ARG A 41 -1.26 -10.58 1.72
CA ARG A 41 -0.06 -10.04 2.36
C ARG A 41 1.08 -11.01 2.13
N LYS A 42 2.27 -10.50 1.83
CA LYS A 42 3.47 -11.31 1.67
C LYS A 42 4.53 -10.80 2.62
N LYS A 43 5.02 -11.68 3.49
CA LYS A 43 6.22 -11.40 4.28
C LYS A 43 7.40 -11.24 3.34
N ASP A 44 8.16 -10.18 3.54
CA ASP A 44 9.47 -10.03 2.93
C ASP A 44 10.55 -10.70 3.77
N ASP A 45 11.74 -10.79 3.18
CA ASP A 45 12.90 -11.44 3.80
C ASP A 45 13.47 -10.65 4.99
N PHE A 46 12.95 -9.45 5.26
CA PHE A 46 13.35 -8.57 6.35
C PHE A 46 12.32 -8.54 7.50
N GLY A 47 11.28 -9.39 7.43
CA GLY A 47 10.28 -9.57 8.48
C GLY A 47 9.10 -8.60 8.41
N SER A 48 9.02 -7.74 7.40
CA SER A 48 7.88 -6.85 7.17
C SER A 48 6.85 -7.50 6.23
N GLU A 49 5.60 -7.05 6.27
CA GLU A 49 4.55 -7.50 5.36
C GLU A 49 4.26 -6.43 4.30
N ASN A 50 4.25 -6.85 3.03
CA ASN A 50 3.89 -6.00 1.90
C ASN A 50 2.58 -6.48 1.26
N CYS A 51 1.80 -5.51 0.77
CA CYS A 51 0.68 -5.76 -0.11
C CYS A 51 1.13 -6.04 -1.53
N ILE A 52 0.35 -6.84 -2.25
CA ILE A 52 0.54 -7.11 -3.67
C ILE A 52 -0.58 -6.41 -4.44
N PHE A 53 -0.20 -5.64 -5.46
CA PHE A 53 -1.11 -5.02 -6.41
C PHE A 53 -0.72 -5.41 -7.83
N GLU A 54 -1.70 -5.89 -8.60
CA GLU A 54 -1.53 -6.24 -10.01
C GLU A 54 -2.62 -5.50 -10.82
N PRO A 55 -2.31 -4.35 -11.42
CA PRO A 55 -3.26 -3.65 -12.28
C PRO A 55 -3.40 -4.44 -13.59
N LEU A 56 -4.64 -4.81 -13.92
CA LEU A 56 -4.97 -5.33 -15.25
C LEU A 56 -4.92 -4.18 -16.27
N LEU A 57 -4.39 -4.48 -17.47
CA LEU A 57 -4.30 -3.55 -18.60
C LEU A 57 -5.68 -3.10 -19.12
#